data_AF-A0A952J8X7-F1
#
_entry.id   AF-A0A952J8X7-F1
#
_cell.length_a   1.000
_cell.length_b   1.000
_cell.length_c   1.000
_cell.angle_alpha   90.00
_cell.angle_beta   90.00
_cell.angle_gamma   90.00
#
_symmetry.space_group_name_H-M   'P 1'
#
loop_
_entity.id
_entity.type
_entity.pdbx_description
1 polymer ?
#
loop_
_entity_poly.entity_id
_entity_poly.type
_entity_poly.pdbx_seq_one_letter_code
_entity_poly.pdbx_strand_id
1 'polypeptide(L)'
;MARLTLMFFWVLFAASTFAQANYKSQNRWLSLIEYAGLNYQKIKSAAPHFPKIKVASESENAAFEQKLNQWKAKYTKEVNAFLTLPEIKKLNPALAHLGLQQNAQATKFENSYWQWITASGLSTSTLKSIAPHLPIPNLSSTNIPLAEKNYIWSFQDWMLLFPNEATQLFNQAEMKAHTVLKEDIQLQKIDGENAYLYVKVSEVRPERIAFNSGNEELDALRYSTYLKAWYHKFHEEEFYKIYQPEKYAEWKKNQADPENHKH
;
A
#
# COMPACT_ATOMS: atom_id res chain seq x y z
N MET A 1 -36.93 -63.60 -41.42
CA MET A 1 -36.95 -62.11 -41.50
C MET A 1 -35.51 -61.62 -41.60
N ALA A 2 -35.28 -60.63 -42.47
CA ALA A 2 -34.14 -59.72 -42.64
C ALA A 2 -32.70 -60.25 -42.40
N ARG A 3 -31.80 -60.46 -43.38
CA ARG A 3 -31.14 -59.55 -44.35
C ARG A 3 -30.26 -58.44 -43.76
N LEU A 4 -29.07 -58.33 -44.38
CA LEU A 4 -28.10 -57.23 -44.47
C LEU A 4 -27.23 -56.94 -43.24
N THR A 5 -26.00 -56.42 -43.30
CA THR A 5 -24.89 -56.28 -44.28
C THR A 5 -23.89 -55.37 -43.54
N LEU A 6 -22.58 -55.61 -43.70
CA LEU A 6 -21.50 -54.73 -43.25
C LEU A 6 -21.81 -53.25 -43.49
N MET A 7 -21.42 -52.40 -42.54
CA MET A 7 -20.73 -51.15 -42.89
C MET A 7 -19.69 -50.81 -41.83
N PHE A 8 -18.43 -50.98 -42.22
CA PHE A 8 -17.30 -50.23 -41.71
C PHE A 8 -17.66 -48.75 -41.64
N PHE A 9 -17.58 -48.14 -40.45
CA PHE A 9 -17.36 -46.72 -40.34
C PHE A 9 -16.03 -46.50 -39.63
N TRP A 10 -15.00 -46.34 -40.46
CA TRP A 10 -13.83 -45.56 -40.11
C TRP A 10 -14.32 -44.14 -39.75
N VAL A 11 -14.46 -43.84 -38.46
CA VAL A 11 -14.33 -42.44 -38.05
C VAL A 11 -12.83 -42.18 -37.97
N LEU A 12 -12.29 -41.80 -39.14
CA LEU A 12 -11.11 -40.96 -39.21
C LEU A 12 -11.35 -39.81 -38.22
N PHE A 13 -10.62 -39.83 -37.10
CA PHE A 13 -10.18 -38.59 -36.47
C PHE A 13 -9.26 -37.89 -37.48
N ALA A 14 -9.89 -37.30 -38.50
CA ALA A 14 -9.28 -36.24 -39.29
C ALA A 14 -9.10 -35.09 -38.30
N ALA A 15 -7.85 -34.95 -37.87
CA ALA A 15 -7.34 -33.86 -37.07
C ALA A 15 -7.99 -32.54 -37.51
N SER A 16 -8.95 -32.07 -36.71
CA SER A 16 -9.38 -30.68 -36.79
C SER A 16 -8.29 -29.89 -36.09
N THR A 17 -7.26 -29.54 -36.85
CA THR A 17 -6.33 -28.48 -36.50
C THR A 17 -7.09 -27.15 -36.41
N PHE A 18 -7.83 -26.96 -35.32
CA PHE A 18 -8.27 -25.65 -34.85
C PHE A 18 -7.42 -25.25 -33.65
N ALA A 19 -6.11 -25.25 -33.88
CA ALA A 19 -5.15 -24.43 -33.17
C ALA A 19 -4.37 -23.64 -34.22
N GLN A 20 -5.07 -22.86 -35.06
CA GLN A 20 -4.48 -21.60 -35.46
C GLN A 20 -4.50 -20.76 -34.18
N ALA A 21 -3.42 -20.83 -33.41
CA ALA A 21 -3.16 -19.85 -32.36
C ALA A 21 -3.34 -18.48 -33.02
N ASN A 22 -4.40 -17.77 -32.66
CA ASN A 22 -4.67 -16.47 -33.25
C ASN A 22 -3.64 -15.51 -32.63
N TYR A 23 -2.43 -15.44 -33.18
CA TYR A 23 -1.32 -14.67 -32.60
C TYR A 23 -1.67 -13.19 -32.42
N LYS A 24 -2.63 -12.68 -33.21
CA LYS A 24 -3.23 -11.35 -33.03
C LYS A 24 -3.92 -11.16 -31.67
N SER A 25 -4.50 -12.20 -31.09
CA SER A 25 -5.20 -12.14 -29.80
C SER A 25 -4.26 -12.13 -28.58
N GLN A 26 -2.97 -12.42 -28.77
CA GLN A 26 -1.97 -12.34 -27.69
C GLN A 26 -1.39 -10.92 -27.56
N ASN A 27 -1.23 -10.20 -28.68
CA ASN A 27 -0.70 -8.84 -28.66
C ASN A 27 -1.80 -7.81 -28.35
N ARG A 28 -1.66 -7.12 -27.21
CA ARG A 28 -2.67 -6.16 -26.70
C ARG A 28 -2.92 -4.99 -27.66
N TRP A 29 -1.93 -4.56 -28.43
CA TRP A 29 -2.11 -3.50 -29.43
C TRP A 29 -2.90 -3.97 -30.64
N LEU A 30 -2.63 -5.19 -31.13
CA LEU A 30 -3.40 -5.78 -32.23
C LEU A 30 -4.85 -6.04 -31.81
N SER A 31 -5.06 -6.56 -30.60
CA SER A 31 -6.39 -6.74 -30.02
C SER A 31 -7.13 -5.40 -29.90
N LEU A 32 -6.47 -4.35 -29.39
CA LEU A 32 -7.07 -3.01 -29.28
C LEU A 32 -7.50 -2.46 -30.66
N ILE A 33 -6.65 -2.61 -31.68
CA ILE A 33 -6.96 -2.18 -33.06
C ILE A 33 -8.16 -2.94 -33.63
N GLU A 34 -8.21 -4.25 -33.40
CA GLU A 34 -9.29 -5.12 -33.84
C GLU A 34 -10.61 -4.77 -33.16
N TYR A 35 -10.62 -4.64 -31.82
CA TYR A 35 -11.81 -4.22 -31.06
C TYR A 35 -12.28 -2.80 -31.41
N ALA A 36 -11.34 -1.90 -31.70
CA ALA A 36 -11.66 -0.53 -32.13
C ALA A 36 -12.19 -0.46 -33.57
N GLY A 37 -12.12 -1.57 -34.34
CA GLY A 37 -12.52 -1.59 -35.75
C GLY A 37 -11.67 -0.66 -36.62
N LEU A 38 -10.42 -0.37 -36.22
CA LEU A 38 -9.57 0.55 -36.95
C LEU A 38 -9.00 -0.09 -38.22
N ASN A 39 -9.18 0.58 -39.36
CA ASN A 39 -8.50 0.20 -40.59
C ASN A 39 -7.09 0.81 -40.67
N TYR A 40 -6.24 0.21 -41.51
CA TYR A 40 -4.85 0.63 -41.65
C TYR A 40 -4.68 2.07 -42.14
N GLN A 41 -5.58 2.58 -42.99
CA GLN A 41 -5.50 3.96 -43.49
C GLN A 41 -5.67 4.97 -42.36
N LYS A 42 -6.62 4.72 -41.45
CA LYS A 42 -6.87 5.58 -40.30
C LYS A 42 -5.71 5.57 -39.30
N ILE A 43 -5.13 4.40 -39.04
CA ILE A 43 -3.92 4.27 -38.23
C ILE A 43 -2.78 5.06 -38.85
N LYS A 44 -2.53 4.90 -40.16
CA LYS A 44 -1.46 5.59 -40.87
C LYS A 44 -1.62 7.12 -40.89
N SER A 45 -2.86 7.61 -40.85
CA SER A 45 -3.12 9.06 -40.78
C SER A 45 -2.72 9.67 -39.43
N ALA A 46 -2.91 8.94 -38.32
CA ALA A 46 -2.59 9.43 -36.97
C ALA A 46 -1.17 9.04 -36.52
N ALA A 47 -0.69 7.88 -36.97
CA ALA A 47 0.61 7.32 -36.65
C ALA A 47 1.29 6.78 -37.94
N PRO A 48 1.88 7.67 -38.77
CA PRO A 48 2.49 7.30 -40.04
C PRO A 48 3.59 6.25 -39.95
N HIS A 49 4.29 6.18 -38.81
CA HIS A 49 5.38 5.24 -38.58
C HIS A 49 4.93 3.97 -37.83
N PHE A 50 3.63 3.79 -37.61
CA PHE A 50 3.12 2.59 -36.96
C PHE A 50 3.50 1.32 -37.75
N PRO A 51 3.97 0.25 -37.09
CA PRO A 51 4.41 -0.97 -37.78
C PRO A 51 3.27 -1.62 -38.58
N LYS A 52 3.61 -2.14 -39.76
CA LYS A 52 2.65 -2.86 -40.60
C LYS A 52 2.08 -4.07 -39.85
N ILE A 53 0.76 -4.19 -39.87
CA ILE A 53 0.02 -5.29 -39.24
C ILE A 53 0.00 -6.48 -40.21
N LYS A 54 1.13 -7.22 -40.28
CA LYS A 54 1.21 -8.50 -40.99
C LYS A 54 1.78 -9.55 -40.04
N VAL A 55 0.88 -10.23 -39.33
CA VAL A 55 1.20 -11.26 -38.34
C VAL A 55 0.37 -12.49 -38.68
N ALA A 56 1.01 -13.50 -39.26
CA ALA A 56 0.44 -14.81 -39.57
C ALA A 56 1.15 -15.96 -38.85
N SER A 57 2.26 -15.68 -38.15
CA SER A 57 3.06 -16.64 -37.39
C SER A 57 3.65 -16.01 -36.12
N GLU A 58 4.13 -16.86 -35.21
CA GLU A 58 4.81 -16.44 -33.97
C GLU A 58 6.05 -15.57 -34.24
N SER A 59 6.89 -15.96 -35.20
CA SER A 59 8.07 -15.20 -35.61
C SER A 59 7.70 -13.80 -36.13
N GLU A 60 6.62 -13.69 -36.90
CA GLU A 60 6.11 -12.39 -37.34
C GLU A 60 5.51 -11.57 -36.20
N ASN A 61 4.91 -12.20 -35.18
CA ASN A 61 4.43 -11.50 -33.99
C ASN A 61 5.59 -10.91 -33.18
N ALA A 62 6.65 -11.69 -32.95
CA ALA A 62 7.86 -11.21 -32.27
C ALA A 62 8.52 -10.05 -33.04
N ALA A 63 8.62 -10.18 -34.36
CA ALA A 63 9.14 -9.11 -35.22
C ALA A 63 8.25 -7.85 -35.19
N PHE A 64 6.93 -8.01 -35.10
CA PHE A 64 6.00 -6.90 -34.92
C PHE A 64 6.19 -6.22 -33.56
N GLU A 65 6.30 -6.98 -32.47
CA GLU A 65 6.53 -6.46 -31.12
C GLU A 65 7.81 -5.67 -31.00
N GLN A 66 8.90 -6.15 -31.60
CA GLN A 66 10.16 -5.41 -31.63
C GLN A 66 10.01 -4.05 -32.32
N LYS A 67 9.35 -4.02 -33.48
CA LYS A 67 9.09 -2.78 -34.23
C LYS A 67 8.13 -1.85 -33.48
N LEU A 68 7.13 -2.42 -32.81
CA LEU A 68 6.20 -1.68 -31.96
C LEU A 68 6.92 -1.01 -30.79
N ASN A 69 7.82 -1.72 -30.12
CA ASN A 69 8.63 -1.16 -29.03
C ASN A 69 9.55 -0.04 -29.52
N GLN A 70 10.20 -0.21 -30.69
CA GLN A 70 10.98 0.86 -31.31
C GLN A 70 10.11 2.08 -31.67
N TRP A 71 8.91 1.85 -32.20
CA TRP A 71 7.99 2.93 -32.55
C TRP A 71 7.54 3.70 -31.30
N LYS A 72 7.13 3.00 -30.22
CA LYS A 72 6.73 3.62 -28.95
C LYS A 72 7.82 4.53 -28.37
N ALA A 73 9.08 4.09 -28.45
CA ALA A 73 10.22 4.86 -27.94
C ALA A 73 10.56 6.08 -28.82
N LYS A 74 10.49 5.93 -30.15
CA LYS A 74 10.98 6.94 -31.10
C LYS A 74 9.91 7.97 -31.51
N TYR A 75 8.63 7.59 -31.50
CA TYR A 75 7.52 8.40 -32.04
C TYR A 75 6.43 8.66 -30.98
N THR A 76 6.81 9.17 -29.81
CA THR A 76 5.88 9.43 -28.69
C THR A 76 4.70 10.34 -29.06
N LYS A 77 4.88 11.30 -29.99
CA LYS A 77 3.78 12.13 -30.51
C LYS A 77 2.73 11.31 -31.28
N GLU A 78 3.15 10.31 -32.03
CA GLU A 78 2.25 9.42 -32.78
C GLU A 78 1.52 8.45 -31.86
N VAL A 79 2.18 8.00 -30.79
CA VAL A 79 1.54 7.21 -29.73
C VAL A 79 0.37 7.98 -29.14
N ASN A 80 0.57 9.25 -28.79
CA ASN A 80 -0.50 10.10 -28.27
C ASN A 80 -1.59 10.34 -29.33
N ALA A 81 -1.23 10.64 -30.57
CA ALA A 81 -2.20 10.83 -31.66
C ALA A 81 -3.06 9.57 -31.87
N PHE A 82 -2.46 8.38 -31.85
CA PHE A 82 -3.16 7.11 -31.92
C PHE A 82 -4.15 6.92 -30.75
N LEU A 83 -3.72 7.20 -29.51
CA LEU A 83 -4.58 7.08 -28.33
C LEU A 83 -5.74 8.08 -28.33
N THR A 84 -5.58 9.22 -29.02
CA THR A 84 -6.65 10.22 -29.17
C THR A 84 -7.64 9.93 -30.30
N LEU A 85 -7.41 8.87 -31.10
CA LEU A 85 -8.40 8.42 -32.09
C LEU A 85 -9.74 8.15 -31.39
N PRO A 86 -10.89 8.65 -31.90
CA PRO A 86 -12.18 8.51 -31.23
C PRO A 86 -12.54 7.06 -30.85
N GLU A 87 -12.22 6.11 -31.72
CA GLU A 87 -12.44 4.68 -31.50
C GLU A 87 -11.59 4.12 -30.34
N ILE A 88 -10.34 4.56 -30.24
CA ILE A 88 -9.42 4.14 -29.17
C ILE A 88 -9.81 4.80 -27.85
N LYS A 89 -10.10 6.10 -27.90
CA LYS A 89 -10.53 6.88 -26.74
C LYS A 89 -11.80 6.31 -26.12
N LYS A 90 -12.75 5.83 -26.93
CA LYS A 90 -13.98 5.17 -26.47
C LYS A 90 -13.70 3.90 -25.68
N LEU A 91 -12.66 3.14 -26.05
CA LEU A 91 -12.28 1.90 -25.36
C LEU A 91 -11.48 2.15 -24.08
N ASN A 92 -10.95 3.37 -23.89
CA ASN A 92 -10.20 3.80 -22.72
C ASN A 92 -9.15 2.75 -22.24
N PRO A 93 -8.20 2.36 -23.10
CA PRO A 93 -7.25 1.30 -22.77
C PRO A 93 -6.32 1.73 -21.64
N ALA A 94 -6.11 0.84 -20.67
CA ALA A 94 -5.10 1.05 -19.64
C ALA A 94 -3.70 1.15 -20.28
N LEU A 95 -3.02 2.28 -20.08
CA LEU A 95 -1.71 2.56 -20.70
C LEU A 95 -0.63 1.54 -20.28
N ALA A 96 -0.75 0.99 -19.08
CA ALA A 96 0.14 -0.05 -18.60
C ALA A 96 -0.02 -1.38 -19.38
N HIS A 97 -1.24 -1.74 -19.80
CA HIS A 97 -1.47 -2.91 -20.66
C HIS A 97 -0.91 -2.73 -22.08
N LEU A 98 -0.70 -1.48 -22.50
CA LEU A 98 -0.05 -1.14 -23.77
C LEU A 98 1.49 -1.04 -23.63
N GLY A 99 2.02 -1.23 -22.42
CA GLY A 99 3.44 -1.05 -22.12
C GLY A 99 3.91 0.38 -22.40
N LEU A 100 3.04 1.36 -22.13
CA LEU A 100 3.31 2.81 -22.23
C LEU A 100 3.58 3.45 -20.87
N GLN A 101 3.19 2.77 -19.79
CA GLN A 101 3.58 3.07 -18.44
C GLN A 101 4.18 1.80 -17.84
N GLN A 102 5.25 1.92 -17.05
CA GLN A 102 5.60 0.82 -16.15
C GLN A 102 4.36 0.56 -15.28
N ASN A 103 3.97 -0.70 -15.13
CA ASN A 103 3.18 -1.08 -13.98
C ASN A 103 4.02 -0.66 -12.78
N ALA A 104 3.71 0.48 -12.17
CA ALA A 104 4.14 0.71 -10.80
C ALA A 104 3.55 -0.48 -10.06
N GLN A 105 4.39 -1.45 -9.73
CA GLN A 105 4.00 -2.55 -8.86
C GLN A 105 3.52 -1.82 -7.61
N ALA A 106 2.19 -1.82 -7.39
CA ALA A 106 1.61 -1.06 -6.30
C ALA A 106 2.33 -1.54 -5.04
N THR A 107 3.14 -0.66 -4.45
CA THR A 107 3.87 -0.99 -3.23
C THR A 107 2.80 -1.41 -2.22
N LYS A 108 2.79 -2.70 -1.87
CA LYS A 108 1.82 -3.19 -0.89
C LYS A 108 2.28 -2.74 0.49
N PHE A 109 1.31 -2.48 1.35
CA PHE A 109 1.58 -2.27 2.76
C PHE A 109 1.89 -3.63 3.40
N GLU A 110 3.14 -3.84 3.81
CA GLU A 110 3.71 -5.10 4.27
C GLU A 110 4.28 -5.01 5.69
N ASN A 111 3.78 -4.07 6.50
CA ASN A 111 4.19 -3.94 7.90
C ASN A 111 3.93 -5.23 8.72
N SER A 112 4.94 -5.67 9.47
CA SER A 112 4.94 -6.93 10.24
C SER A 112 3.85 -7.00 11.31
N TYR A 113 3.64 -5.94 12.10
CA TYR A 113 2.58 -5.91 13.13
C TYR A 113 1.20 -6.00 12.51
N TRP A 114 0.95 -5.26 11.42
CA TRP A 114 -0.34 -5.30 10.73
C TRP A 114 -0.61 -6.65 10.09
N GLN A 115 0.40 -7.25 9.46
CA GLN A 115 0.29 -8.60 8.90
C GLN A 115 0.01 -9.63 9.98
N TRP A 116 0.64 -9.52 11.16
CA TRP A 116 0.38 -10.41 12.28
C TRP A 116 -1.05 -10.30 12.80
N ILE A 117 -1.55 -9.07 13.01
CA ILE A 117 -2.93 -8.81 13.43
C ILE A 117 -3.92 -9.35 12.42
N THR A 118 -3.74 -9.06 11.13
CA THR A 118 -4.67 -9.51 10.09
C THR A 118 -4.61 -11.01 9.84
N ALA A 119 -3.42 -11.62 9.96
CA ALA A 119 -3.25 -13.07 9.84
C ALA A 119 -3.91 -13.84 10.98
N SER A 120 -4.10 -13.23 12.16
CA SER A 120 -4.80 -13.85 13.29
C SER A 120 -6.25 -14.23 13.00
N GLY A 121 -6.88 -13.60 12.00
CA GLY A 121 -8.29 -13.83 11.68
C GLY A 121 -9.26 -13.30 12.74
N LEU A 122 -8.79 -12.55 13.75
CA LEU A 122 -9.66 -11.88 14.71
C LEU A 122 -10.63 -10.95 13.98
N SER A 123 -11.92 -11.05 14.33
CA SER A 123 -12.94 -10.19 13.74
C SER A 123 -12.73 -8.74 14.18
N THR A 124 -13.19 -7.80 13.35
CA THR A 124 -13.15 -6.38 13.69
C THR A 124 -13.89 -6.06 14.99
N SER A 125 -14.98 -6.77 15.31
CA SER A 125 -15.71 -6.58 16.56
C SER A 125 -14.88 -7.02 17.76
N THR A 126 -14.16 -8.15 17.65
CA THR A 126 -13.28 -8.63 18.71
C THR A 126 -12.12 -7.65 18.93
N LEU A 127 -11.46 -7.21 17.86
CA LEU A 127 -10.39 -6.22 17.95
C LEU A 127 -10.85 -4.93 18.65
N LYS A 128 -12.01 -4.39 18.27
CA LYS A 128 -12.58 -3.20 18.92
C LYS A 128 -12.96 -3.41 20.38
N SER A 129 -13.27 -4.65 20.79
CA SER A 129 -13.64 -4.96 22.16
C SER A 129 -12.44 -5.09 23.09
N ILE A 130 -11.31 -5.64 22.61
CA ILE A 130 -10.12 -5.93 23.44
C ILE A 130 -9.00 -4.91 23.29
N ALA A 131 -8.98 -4.20 22.16
CA ALA A 131 -8.00 -3.19 21.81
C ALA A 131 -8.67 -2.02 21.05
N PRO A 132 -9.61 -1.29 21.69
CA PRO A 132 -10.34 -0.20 21.06
C PRO A 132 -9.44 0.92 20.50
N HIS A 133 -8.24 1.11 21.08
CA HIS A 133 -7.30 2.15 20.66
C HIS A 133 -6.25 1.66 19.66
N LEU A 134 -6.35 0.42 19.16
CA LEU A 134 -5.40 -0.13 18.20
C LEU A 134 -5.30 0.78 16.95
N PRO A 135 -4.08 1.15 16.51
CA PRO A 135 -3.91 1.96 15.31
C PRO A 135 -4.31 1.19 14.05
N ILE A 136 -4.85 1.93 13.07
CA ILE A 136 -5.31 1.43 11.77
C ILE A 136 -4.42 2.05 10.68
N PRO A 137 -3.68 1.25 9.90
CA PRO A 137 -2.76 1.79 8.90
C PRO A 137 -3.51 2.50 7.77
N ASN A 138 -2.90 3.55 7.22
CA ASN A 138 -3.39 4.19 6.01
C ASN A 138 -3.02 3.36 4.77
N LEU A 139 -3.86 2.37 4.45
CA LEU A 139 -3.70 1.49 3.29
C LEU A 139 -3.85 2.20 1.93
N SER A 140 -4.38 3.42 1.93
CA SER A 140 -4.59 4.24 0.72
C SER A 140 -3.48 5.27 0.47
N SER A 141 -2.43 5.26 1.29
CA SER A 141 -1.33 6.22 1.18
C SER A 141 -0.65 6.15 -0.19
N THR A 142 -0.39 7.30 -0.79
CA THR A 142 0.45 7.42 -2.00
C THR A 142 1.95 7.28 -1.69
N ASN A 143 2.33 7.33 -0.40
CA ASN A 143 3.69 7.07 0.08
C ASN A 143 3.64 5.92 1.11
N ILE A 144 3.73 4.69 0.61
CA ILE A 144 3.63 3.47 1.41
C ILE A 144 4.79 3.32 2.41
N PRO A 145 6.07 3.56 2.04
CA PRO A 145 7.17 3.47 3.00
C PRO A 145 7.01 4.41 4.21
N LEU A 146 6.52 5.63 3.97
CA LEU A 146 6.22 6.55 5.07
C LEU A 146 5.04 6.07 5.92
N ALA A 147 3.99 5.55 5.28
CA ALA A 147 2.83 5.00 6.00
C ALA A 147 3.21 3.81 6.90
N GLU A 148 4.07 2.91 6.42
CA GLU A 148 4.56 1.78 7.22
C GLU A 148 5.39 2.25 8.42
N LYS A 149 6.29 3.21 8.20
CA LYS A 149 7.09 3.80 9.28
C LYS A 149 6.21 4.48 10.34
N ASN A 150 5.23 5.26 9.90
CA ASN A 150 4.28 5.94 10.80
C ASN A 150 3.42 4.92 11.57
N TYR A 151 3.08 3.80 10.94
CA TYR A 151 2.34 2.74 11.60
C TYR A 151 3.16 2.06 12.70
N ILE A 152 4.44 1.77 12.48
CA ILE A 152 5.34 1.24 13.52
C ILE A 152 5.35 2.16 14.75
N TRP A 153 5.54 3.47 14.53
CA TRP A 153 5.56 4.43 15.63
C TRP A 153 4.22 4.50 16.35
N SER A 154 3.11 4.51 15.61
CA SER A 154 1.77 4.53 16.21
C SER A 154 1.48 3.26 17.00
N PHE A 155 1.96 2.11 16.52
CA PHE A 155 1.84 0.83 17.19
C PHE A 155 2.65 0.80 18.49
N GLN A 156 3.90 1.26 18.46
CA GLN A 156 4.76 1.36 19.64
C GLN A 156 4.17 2.33 20.68
N ASP A 157 3.68 3.49 20.25
CA ASP A 157 3.02 4.45 21.12
C ASP A 157 1.73 3.86 21.73
N TRP A 158 0.94 3.11 20.95
CA TRP A 158 -0.24 2.43 21.47
C TRP A 158 0.12 1.39 22.54
N MET A 159 1.17 0.57 22.33
CA MET A 159 1.62 -0.37 23.37
C MET A 159 2.08 0.33 24.65
N LEU A 160 2.68 1.52 24.51
CA LEU A 160 3.14 2.37 25.61
C LEU A 160 1.96 2.94 26.41
N LEU A 161 0.97 3.49 25.71
CA LEU A 161 -0.13 4.26 26.28
C LEU A 161 -1.31 3.38 26.74
N PHE A 162 -1.49 2.23 26.08
CA PHE A 162 -2.57 1.27 26.36
C PHE A 162 -2.01 -0.14 26.61
N PRO A 163 -1.12 -0.33 27.60
CA PRO A 163 -0.43 -1.61 27.83
C PRO A 163 -1.39 -2.75 28.18
N ASN A 164 -2.54 -2.44 28.79
CA ASN A 164 -3.58 -3.43 29.10
C ASN A 164 -4.26 -3.96 27.83
N GLU A 165 -4.56 -3.10 26.86
CA GLU A 165 -5.13 -3.51 25.58
C GLU A 165 -4.14 -4.34 24.79
N ALA A 166 -2.88 -3.90 24.75
CA ALA A 166 -1.82 -4.66 24.10
C ALA A 166 -1.65 -6.05 24.74
N THR A 167 -1.69 -6.12 26.08
CA THR A 167 -1.68 -7.39 26.82
C THR A 167 -2.88 -8.26 26.46
N GLN A 168 -4.09 -7.71 26.38
CA GLN A 168 -5.30 -8.47 26.05
C GLN A 168 -5.27 -8.99 24.61
N LEU A 169 -4.83 -8.17 23.66
CA LEU A 169 -4.69 -8.56 22.26
C LEU A 169 -3.66 -9.67 22.11
N PHE A 170 -2.45 -9.49 22.67
CA PHE A 170 -1.36 -10.47 22.49
C PHE A 170 -1.64 -11.79 23.24
N ASN A 171 -2.56 -11.77 24.20
CA ASN A 171 -3.00 -12.97 24.90
C ASN A 171 -4.10 -13.78 24.20
N GLN A 172 -4.70 -13.28 23.12
CA GLN A 172 -5.65 -14.05 22.33
C GLN A 172 -4.99 -15.31 21.75
N ALA A 173 -5.73 -16.42 21.76
CA ALA A 173 -5.22 -17.70 21.28
C ALA A 173 -4.82 -17.64 19.80
N GLU A 174 -5.61 -16.91 19.01
CA GLU A 174 -5.40 -16.62 17.60
C GLU A 174 -4.06 -15.90 17.40
N MET A 175 -3.82 -14.81 18.14
CA MET A 175 -2.57 -14.04 18.01
C MET A 175 -1.33 -14.87 18.33
N LYS A 176 -1.41 -15.77 19.34
CA LYS A 176 -0.32 -16.68 19.74
C LYS A 176 -0.06 -17.80 18.75
N ALA A 177 -1.08 -18.22 17.99
CA ALA A 177 -0.96 -19.30 17.01
C ALA A 177 -0.17 -18.88 15.75
N HIS A 178 -0.01 -17.57 15.50
CA HIS A 178 0.64 -17.06 14.30
C HIS A 178 2.07 -16.59 14.55
N THR A 179 3.02 -17.26 13.89
CA THR A 179 4.47 -17.02 13.98
C THR A 179 4.98 -15.95 12.99
N VAL A 180 4.09 -15.13 12.42
CA VAL A 180 4.46 -14.15 11.38
C VAL A 180 5.31 -13.02 11.96
N LEU A 181 5.07 -12.67 13.22
CA LEU A 181 5.87 -11.68 13.91
C LEU A 181 7.21 -12.30 14.33
N LYS A 182 8.30 -11.81 13.73
CA LYS A 182 9.67 -12.24 14.04
C LYS A 182 10.33 -11.43 15.15
N GLU A 183 9.64 -10.41 15.66
CA GLU A 183 10.14 -9.46 16.64
C GLU A 183 9.58 -9.82 18.03
N ASP A 184 10.45 -9.83 19.04
CA ASP A 184 10.01 -9.96 20.43
C ASP A 184 9.28 -8.68 20.85
N ILE A 185 7.97 -8.79 21.12
CA ILE A 185 7.22 -7.67 21.68
C ILE A 185 7.46 -7.60 23.19
N GLN A 186 8.15 -6.55 23.63
CA GLN A 186 8.26 -6.23 25.04
C GLN A 186 7.26 -5.14 25.42
N LEU A 187 6.26 -5.51 26.23
CA LEU A 187 5.37 -4.56 26.86
C LEU A 187 6.08 -3.93 28.05
N GLN A 188 6.30 -2.62 27.99
CA GLN A 188 6.75 -1.86 29.15
C GLN A 188 5.55 -1.59 30.05
N LYS A 189 5.64 -1.97 31.33
CA LYS A 189 4.65 -1.57 32.32
C LYS A 189 4.95 -0.13 32.74
N ILE A 190 4.15 0.80 32.22
CA ILE A 190 4.32 2.23 32.48
C ILE A 190 3.05 2.76 33.13
N ASP A 191 3.24 3.64 34.10
CA ASP A 191 2.16 4.45 34.63
C ASP A 191 1.78 5.52 33.59
N GLY A 192 0.50 5.53 33.19
CA GLY A 192 -0.01 6.42 32.14
C GLY A 192 0.33 7.89 32.38
N GLU A 193 0.43 8.35 33.62
CA GLU A 193 0.81 9.73 33.96
C GLU A 193 2.25 10.09 33.56
N ASN A 194 3.13 9.08 33.53
CA ASN A 194 4.56 9.19 33.30
C ASN A 194 4.98 8.77 31.88
N ALA A 195 4.04 8.40 31.00
CA ALA A 195 4.33 8.00 29.62
C ALA A 195 5.17 9.04 28.85
N TYR A 196 5.03 10.32 29.18
CA TYR A 196 5.79 11.43 28.57
C TYR A 196 7.31 11.33 28.79
N LEU A 197 7.79 10.56 29.78
CA LEU A 197 9.21 10.34 30.03
C LEU A 197 9.84 9.32 29.07
N TYR A 198 9.01 8.55 28.35
CA TYR A 198 9.45 7.42 27.54
C TYR A 198 9.36 7.68 26.03
N VAL A 199 8.70 8.77 25.62
CA VAL A 199 8.60 9.15 24.21
C VAL A 199 9.84 9.89 23.73
N LYS A 200 10.19 9.70 22.45
CA LYS A 200 11.33 10.40 21.85
C LYS A 200 10.95 11.86 21.53
N VAL A 201 11.55 12.79 22.26
CA VAL A 201 11.26 14.23 22.11
C VAL A 201 12.08 14.85 20.97
N SER A 202 11.38 15.43 19.99
CA SER A 202 11.94 16.26 18.90
C SER A 202 12.22 17.69 19.40
N GLU A 203 13.18 18.40 18.81
CA GLU A 203 13.39 19.84 19.07
C GLU A 203 12.19 20.69 18.61
N VAL A 204 11.51 20.24 17.55
CA VAL A 204 10.30 20.90 17.03
C VAL A 204 9.11 20.55 17.91
N ARG A 205 8.36 21.59 18.33
CA ARG A 205 7.11 21.42 19.07
C ARG A 205 6.14 20.55 18.28
N PRO A 206 5.54 19.50 18.87
CA PRO A 206 4.61 18.64 18.15
C PRO A 206 3.34 19.41 17.76
N GLU A 207 2.82 19.08 16.58
CA GLU A 207 1.54 19.58 16.05
C GLU A 207 0.54 18.43 15.92
N ARG A 208 -0.74 18.70 16.18
CA ARG A 208 -1.78 17.67 16.19
C ARG A 208 -1.91 16.92 14.86
N ILE A 209 -1.72 17.62 13.74
CA ILE A 209 -1.77 17.06 12.38
C ILE A 209 -0.70 15.98 12.12
N ALA A 210 0.40 15.98 12.88
CA ALA A 210 1.45 14.96 12.73
C ALA A 210 1.04 13.58 13.28
N PHE A 211 -0.07 13.51 14.03
CA PHE A 211 -0.59 12.28 14.62
C PHE A 211 -1.79 11.81 13.81
N ASN A 212 -1.57 10.76 13.02
CA ASN A 212 -2.60 10.15 12.18
C ASN A 212 -2.39 8.64 12.17
N SER A 213 -2.96 7.99 13.18
CA SER A 213 -2.95 6.53 13.33
C SER A 213 -4.24 5.88 12.85
N GLY A 214 -5.18 6.65 12.30
CA GLY A 214 -6.53 6.18 12.00
C GLY A 214 -7.40 5.95 13.24
N ASN A 215 -6.95 6.35 14.43
CA ASN A 215 -7.68 6.28 15.69
C ASN A 215 -7.56 7.63 16.43
N GLU A 216 -8.68 8.37 16.50
CA GLU A 216 -8.68 9.75 17.02
C GLU A 216 -8.35 9.85 18.51
N GLU A 217 -8.77 8.86 19.31
CA GLU A 217 -8.52 8.83 20.75
C GLU A 217 -7.05 8.55 21.04
N LEU A 218 -6.46 7.59 20.32
CA LEU A 218 -5.02 7.35 20.35
C LEU A 218 -4.24 8.59 19.89
N ASP A 219 -4.63 9.22 18.78
CA ASP A 219 -3.93 10.39 18.23
C ASP A 219 -3.98 11.59 19.18
N ALA A 220 -5.10 11.80 19.88
CA ALA A 220 -5.22 12.83 20.90
C ALA A 220 -4.27 12.57 22.09
N LEU A 221 -4.21 11.34 22.60
CA LEU A 221 -3.36 10.99 23.73
C LEU A 221 -1.87 11.01 23.36
N ARG A 222 -1.52 10.57 22.15
CA ARG A 222 -0.16 10.69 21.62
C ARG A 222 0.26 12.15 21.52
N TYR A 223 -0.59 12.99 20.94
CA TYR A 223 -0.32 14.42 20.85
C TYR A 223 -0.09 15.06 22.22
N SER A 224 -0.96 14.81 23.20
CA SER A 224 -0.81 15.37 24.54
C SER A 224 0.45 14.86 25.23
N THR A 225 0.80 13.59 25.06
CA THR A 225 1.99 12.96 25.66
C THR A 225 3.27 13.58 25.09
N TYR A 226 3.37 13.70 23.77
CA TYR A 226 4.52 14.32 23.10
C TYR A 226 4.63 15.81 23.43
N LEU A 227 3.51 16.52 23.54
CA LEU A 227 3.50 17.94 23.92
C LEU A 227 3.98 18.13 25.36
N LYS A 228 3.49 17.30 26.30
CA LYS A 228 3.96 17.28 27.70
C LYS A 228 5.46 17.00 27.78
N ALA A 229 5.95 16.01 27.03
CA ALA A 229 7.37 15.66 26.97
C ALA A 229 8.24 16.80 26.39
N TRP A 230 7.73 17.50 25.37
CA TRP A 230 8.41 18.65 24.78
C TRP A 230 8.53 19.82 25.77
N TYR A 231 7.44 20.15 26.48
CA TYR A 231 7.49 21.15 27.55
C TYR A 231 8.46 20.75 28.64
N HIS A 232 8.39 19.50 29.12
CA HIS A 232 9.31 19.00 30.15
C HIS A 232 10.79 19.16 29.77
N LYS A 233 11.13 18.95 28.48
CA LYS A 233 12.52 18.99 28.01
C LYS A 233 13.04 20.40 27.69
N PHE A 234 12.22 21.26 27.07
CA PHE A 234 12.67 22.54 26.50
C PHE A 234 12.10 23.77 27.20
N HIS A 235 11.00 23.61 27.94
CA HIS A 235 10.23 24.70 28.55
C HIS A 235 9.74 24.26 29.93
N GLU A 236 10.71 23.93 30.79
CA GLU A 236 10.45 23.28 32.08
C GLU A 236 9.56 24.16 32.99
N GLU A 237 9.73 25.48 32.94
CA GLU A 237 8.87 26.40 33.69
C GLU A 237 7.40 26.25 33.27
N GLU A 238 7.12 26.29 31.97
CA GLU A 238 5.79 26.09 31.41
C GLU A 238 5.25 24.68 31.67
N PHE A 239 6.11 23.67 31.70
CA PHE A 239 5.72 22.32 32.09
C PHE A 239 5.10 22.31 33.49
N TYR A 240 5.78 22.87 34.49
CA TYR A 240 5.24 22.90 35.85
C TYR A 240 3.99 23.78 35.94
N LYS A 241 3.92 24.90 35.23
CA LYS A 241 2.70 25.74 35.21
C LYS A 241 1.48 25.01 34.63
N ILE A 242 1.67 24.21 33.58
CA ILE A 242 0.57 23.59 32.82
C ILE A 242 0.20 22.21 33.37
N TYR A 243 1.19 21.37 33.68
CA TYR A 243 0.99 19.94 33.94
C TYR A 243 1.25 19.51 35.38
N GLN A 244 2.00 20.28 36.19
CA GLN A 244 2.26 20.00 37.61
C GLN A 244 2.20 21.29 38.46
N PRO A 245 1.08 22.07 38.40
CA PRO A 245 0.98 23.37 39.07
C PRO A 245 1.17 23.26 40.59
N GLU A 246 0.84 22.12 41.18
CA GLU A 246 1.04 21.80 42.59
C GLU A 246 2.53 21.77 43.01
N LYS A 247 3.45 21.49 42.08
CA LYS A 247 4.90 21.46 42.33
C LYS A 247 5.62 22.73 41.87
N TYR A 248 4.92 23.65 41.21
CA TYR A 248 5.55 24.83 40.60
C TYR A 248 6.29 25.72 41.62
N ALA A 249 5.70 25.94 42.81
CA ALA A 249 6.30 26.77 43.85
C ALA A 249 7.61 26.18 44.39
N GLU A 250 7.64 24.86 44.60
CA GLU A 250 8.83 24.13 45.04
C GLU A 250 9.91 24.15 43.96
N TRP A 251 9.56 23.80 42.73
CA TRP A 251 10.48 23.84 41.60
C TRP A 251 11.11 25.23 41.42
N LYS A 252 10.30 26.30 41.47
CA LYS A 252 10.78 27.67 41.32
C LYS A 252 11.77 28.07 42.41
N LYS A 253 11.53 27.62 43.65
CA LYS A 253 12.45 27.83 44.77
C LYS A 253 13.78 27.10 44.54
N ASN A 254 13.74 25.86 44.06
CA ASN A 254 14.93 25.06 43.79
C ASN A 254 15.80 25.63 42.66
N GLN A 255 15.18 26.27 41.66
CA GLN A 255 15.91 26.93 40.56
C GLN A 255 16.62 28.23 41.00
N ALA A 256 16.09 28.90 42.03
CA ALA A 256 16.65 30.14 42.57
C ALA A 256 17.81 29.91 43.56
N ASP A 257 18.06 28.66 43.95
CA ASP A 257 19.15 28.28 44.86
C ASP A 257 20.44 27.95 44.06
N PRO A 258 21.52 28.75 44.20
CA PRO A 258 22.76 28.53 43.47
C PRO A 258 23.52 27.25 43.86
N GLU A 259 23.18 26.58 44.96
CA GLU A 259 23.84 25.34 45.37
C GLU A 259 23.33 24.08 44.64
N ASN A 260 22.13 24.12 44.04
CA ASN A 260 21.53 22.98 43.33
C ASN A 260 21.97 22.82 41.87
N HIS A 261 22.71 23.78 41.29
CA HIS A 261 23.20 23.73 39.90
C HIS A 261 24.56 23.01 39.75
N LYS A 262 24.97 22.23 40.76
CA LYS A 262 26.26 21.51 40.81
C LYS A 262 26.13 19.99 40.66
N HIS A 263 25.21 19.44 39.88
CA HIS A 263 25.22 18.01 39.55
C HIS A 263 24.74 17.74 38.12
#